data_AF-D4K2P3-F1
#
_entry.id   AF-D4K2P3-F1
#
_cell.length_a   1.000
_cell.length_b   1.000
_cell.length_c   1.000
_cell.angle_alpha   90.00
_cell.angle_beta   90.00
_cell.angle_gamma   90.00
#
_symmetry.space_group_name_H-M   'P 1'
#
loop_
_entity.id
_entity.type
_entity.pdbx_description
1 polymer ?
#
loop_
_entity_poly.entity_id
_entity_poly.type
_entity_poly.pdbx_seq_one_letter_code
_entity_poly.pdbx_strand_id
1 'polypeptide(L)'
;MRTPPDFAIRYSPYLHHPGEMNYQTFCEKAFRDGIQLVGLRTAESLTRFKCIANTKMERITKGGKFYPIYDWADSDVWLYIKERNLEFPEIYMRLYEAGVHKNALRLCAFFGDTSTQGLRWVAETDNDLWERIQRREPNAYLVLLYWDSEMFRRSTRKRRELEADTEQKDYKALCKDLLFLHPERYTIAKDTLSHIDHWRGLFIKTYGIAEQKHYKTMYEGLLYGDPKMRILRILWTTIYNDHNARIKEEQNHGKH
;
A
#
# COMPACT_ATOMS: atom_id res chain seq x y z
N MET A 1 2.18 -21.13 25.02
CA MET A 1 2.35 -19.67 24.88
C MET A 1 3.74 -19.42 24.27
N ARG A 2 3.91 -18.54 23.27
CA ARG A 2 5.26 -18.24 22.75
C ARG A 2 6.03 -17.45 23.80
N THR A 3 7.25 -17.87 24.12
CA THR A 3 8.18 -17.09 24.95
C THR A 3 8.88 -16.07 24.05
N PRO A 4 8.76 -14.76 24.36
CA PRO A 4 9.57 -13.76 23.68
C PRO A 4 11.06 -14.07 23.83
N PRO A 5 11.90 -13.79 22.81
CA PRO A 5 13.36 -13.87 22.94
C PRO A 5 13.87 -13.09 24.15
N ASP A 6 15.03 -13.47 24.68
CA ASP A 6 15.59 -12.87 25.91
C ASP A 6 15.84 -11.37 25.77
N PHE A 7 16.15 -10.90 24.56
CA PHE A 7 16.36 -9.50 24.23
C PHE A 7 15.06 -8.71 23.99
N ALA A 8 13.89 -9.35 24.03
CA ALA A 8 12.63 -8.68 23.79
C ALA A 8 12.26 -7.77 24.97
N ILE A 9 12.03 -6.49 24.67
CA ILE A 9 11.54 -5.51 25.66
C ILE A 9 10.10 -5.87 26.01
N ARG A 10 9.88 -6.49 27.17
CA ARG A 10 8.53 -6.84 27.68
C ARG A 10 7.91 -5.73 28.52
N TYR A 11 8.75 -4.88 29.12
CA TYR A 11 8.34 -3.77 29.96
C TYR A 11 9.23 -2.57 29.66
N SER A 12 8.64 -1.39 29.56
CA SER A 12 9.35 -0.14 29.39
C SER A 12 8.65 0.95 30.22
N PRO A 13 9.39 1.87 30.86
CA PRO A 13 8.79 3.00 31.55
C PRO A 13 8.03 3.94 30.59
N TYR A 14 8.27 3.82 29.28
CA TYR A 14 7.61 4.62 28.25
C TYR A 14 6.41 3.92 27.61
N LEU A 15 6.11 2.66 27.94
CA LEU A 15 5.00 1.90 27.35
C LEU A 15 4.22 1.20 28.46
N HIS A 16 3.10 1.79 28.86
CA HIS A 16 2.30 1.31 29.99
C HIS A 16 1.33 0.22 29.58
N HIS A 17 0.77 0.30 28.36
CA HIS A 17 -0.11 -0.73 27.82
C HIS A 17 0.10 -0.94 26.31
N PRO A 18 -0.21 -2.13 25.78
CA PRO A 18 -0.19 -2.39 24.34
C PRO A 18 -1.05 -1.37 23.56
N GLY A 19 -0.54 -0.89 22.43
CA GLY A 19 -1.25 0.04 21.55
C GLY A 19 -1.16 1.53 21.92
N GLU A 20 -0.52 1.89 23.04
CA GLU A 20 -0.33 3.29 23.44
C GLU A 20 0.49 4.10 22.41
N MET A 21 1.50 3.46 21.82
CA MET A 21 2.34 4.06 20.80
C MET A 21 2.79 3.05 19.76
N ASN A 22 3.07 3.54 18.56
CA ASN A 22 3.69 2.75 17.51
C ASN A 22 5.21 2.59 17.75
N TYR A 23 5.81 1.66 17.02
CA TYR A 23 7.23 1.33 17.13
C TYR A 23 8.14 2.53 16.88
N GLN A 24 7.83 3.37 15.89
CA GLN A 24 8.66 4.53 15.55
C GLN A 24 8.70 5.55 16.68
N THR A 25 7.54 5.90 17.23
CA THR A 25 7.40 6.82 18.36
C THR A 25 8.02 6.25 19.63
N PHE A 26 7.89 4.93 19.85
CA PHE A 26 8.53 4.25 20.96
C PHE A 26 10.06 4.36 20.88
N CYS A 27 10.66 4.01 19.74
CA CYS A 27 12.11 4.09 19.56
C CYS A 27 12.65 5.50 19.77
N GLU A 28 11.93 6.52 19.30
CA GLU A 28 12.31 7.93 19.49
C GLU A 28 12.29 8.39 20.95
N LYS A 29 11.45 7.77 21.80
CA LYS A 29 11.42 8.05 23.24
C LYS A 29 12.43 7.20 24.01
N ALA A 30 12.43 5.90 23.76
CA ALA A 30 13.20 4.92 24.53
C ALA A 30 14.71 5.02 24.28
N PHE A 31 15.13 5.39 23.07
CA PHE A 31 16.54 5.44 22.65
C PHE A 31 16.94 6.85 22.21
N ARG A 32 16.46 7.87 22.94
CA ARG A 32 16.75 9.28 22.66
C ARG A 32 18.21 9.66 22.99
N ASP A 33 18.82 8.94 23.90
CA ASP A 33 20.19 9.13 24.37
C ASP A 33 21.24 8.58 23.40
N GLY A 34 20.87 7.63 22.54
CA GLY A 34 21.74 6.99 21.55
C GLY A 34 21.51 7.46 20.11
N ILE A 35 22.40 7.05 19.20
CA ILE A 35 22.19 7.16 17.75
C ILE A 35 21.45 5.90 17.29
N GLN A 36 20.39 6.08 16.50
CA GLN A 36 19.58 4.98 16.00
C GLN A 36 20.03 4.59 14.60
N LEU A 37 20.52 3.36 14.45
CA LEU A 37 20.88 2.79 13.15
C LEU A 37 19.64 2.22 12.47
N VAL A 38 19.34 2.68 11.27
CA VAL A 38 18.18 2.24 10.49
C VAL A 38 18.64 1.75 9.12
N GLY A 39 18.28 0.52 8.76
CA GLY A 39 18.55 -0.07 7.45
C GLY A 39 17.64 0.46 6.33
N LEU A 40 17.47 1.78 6.24
CA LEU A 40 16.68 2.42 5.19
C LEU A 40 17.56 2.60 3.95
N ARG A 41 17.05 2.17 2.79
CA ARG A 41 17.76 2.28 1.51
C ARG A 41 16.99 3.17 0.54
N THR A 42 17.71 3.98 -0.22
CA THR A 42 17.13 4.89 -1.22
C THR A 42 16.46 4.15 -2.37
N ALA A 43 17.01 2.99 -2.76
CA ALA A 43 16.48 2.12 -3.82
C ALA A 43 15.07 1.57 -3.53
N GLU A 44 14.62 1.56 -2.27
CA GLU A 44 13.36 0.93 -1.90
C GLU A 44 12.11 1.76 -2.27
N SER A 45 12.21 3.09 -2.33
CA SER A 45 11.12 3.97 -2.80
C SER A 45 11.54 5.43 -2.95
N LEU A 46 10.80 6.19 -3.76
CA LEU A 46 10.96 7.65 -3.87
C LEU A 46 10.80 8.39 -2.53
N THR A 47 9.92 7.92 -1.64
CA THR A 47 9.73 8.54 -0.32
C THR A 47 10.98 8.38 0.54
N ARG A 48 11.61 7.19 0.48
CA ARG A 48 12.87 6.90 1.19
C ARG A 48 14.03 7.69 0.60
N PHE A 49 14.11 7.79 -0.73
CA PHE A 49 15.06 8.68 -1.40
C PHE A 49 14.93 10.13 -0.90
N LYS A 50 13.71 10.68 -0.89
CA LYS A 50 13.45 12.04 -0.37
C LYS A 50 13.80 12.17 1.11
N CYS A 51 13.56 11.15 1.92
CA CYS A 51 13.94 11.15 3.34
C CYS A 51 15.45 11.34 3.50
N ILE A 52 16.26 10.59 2.76
CA ILE A 52 17.72 10.70 2.79
C ILE A 52 18.19 12.03 2.21
N ALA A 53 17.65 12.44 1.05
CA ALA A 53 18.01 13.71 0.41
C ALA A 53 17.73 14.93 1.32
N ASN A 54 16.70 14.86 2.17
CA ASN A 54 16.38 15.91 3.14
C ASN A 54 17.05 15.74 4.50
N THR A 55 17.87 14.70 4.70
CA THR A 55 18.56 14.44 5.96
C THR A 55 19.73 15.40 6.11
N LYS A 56 19.77 16.13 7.23
CA LYS A 56 20.89 17.02 7.57
C LYS A 56 21.89 16.28 8.46
N MET A 57 23.18 16.38 8.16
CA MET A 57 24.24 15.71 8.93
C MET A 57 24.27 16.13 10.41
N GLU A 58 23.87 17.37 10.72
CA GLU A 58 23.70 17.89 12.09
C GLU A 58 22.71 17.06 12.94
N ARG A 59 21.83 16.28 12.30
CA ARG A 59 20.85 15.42 12.96
C ARG A 59 21.37 14.00 13.23
N ILE A 60 22.62 13.70 12.88
CA ILE A 60 23.29 12.44 13.24
C ILE A 60 23.98 12.62 14.60
N THR A 61 23.16 12.88 15.62
CA THR A 61 23.58 13.09 17.01
C THR A 61 22.70 12.25 17.93
N LYS A 62 22.82 12.41 19.26
CA LYS A 62 21.97 11.67 20.22
C LYS A 62 20.48 11.92 19.94
N GLY A 63 19.72 10.84 19.78
CA GLY A 63 18.31 10.87 19.37
C GLY A 63 18.09 10.98 17.86
N GLY A 64 19.19 11.06 17.10
CA GLY A 64 19.23 11.10 15.66
C GLY A 64 19.17 9.72 15.01
N LYS A 65 18.84 9.69 13.72
CA LYS A 65 18.84 8.49 12.89
C LYS A 65 20.01 8.53 11.92
N PHE A 66 20.71 7.40 11.81
CA PHE A 66 21.77 7.18 10.84
C PHE A 66 21.41 6.00 9.94
N TYR A 67 21.79 6.09 8.67
CA TYR A 67 21.37 5.16 7.62
C TYR A 67 22.61 4.57 6.93
N PRO A 68 23.25 3.52 7.49
CA PRO A 68 24.56 3.06 7.02
C PRO A 68 24.58 2.49 5.60
N ILE A 69 23.46 1.93 5.16
CA ILE A 69 23.32 1.22 3.87
C ILE A 69 22.45 1.99 2.89
N TYR A 70 22.36 3.32 3.02
CA TYR A 70 21.38 4.12 2.30
C TYR A 70 21.51 4.05 0.77
N ASP A 71 22.72 3.83 0.28
CA ASP A 71 23.10 3.73 -1.13
C ASP A 71 23.09 2.29 -1.68
N TRP A 72 22.87 1.29 -0.82
CA TRP A 72 22.86 -0.12 -1.25
C TRP A 72 21.64 -0.47 -2.09
N ALA A 73 21.87 -1.21 -3.16
CA ALA A 73 20.84 -1.85 -3.96
C ALA A 73 20.43 -3.21 -3.35
N ASP A 74 19.37 -3.83 -3.92
CA ASP A 74 18.94 -5.18 -3.50
C ASP A 74 20.05 -6.22 -3.76
N SER A 75 20.78 -6.09 -4.87
CA SER A 75 21.91 -6.97 -5.19
C SER A 75 22.99 -6.96 -4.11
N ASP A 76 23.30 -5.78 -3.57
CA ASP A 76 24.39 -5.60 -2.61
C ASP A 76 24.05 -6.25 -1.28
N VAL A 77 22.79 -6.10 -0.83
CA VAL A 77 22.28 -6.77 0.38
C VAL A 77 22.37 -8.29 0.24
N TRP A 78 21.88 -8.84 -0.86
CA TRP A 78 21.88 -10.30 -1.07
C TRP A 78 23.28 -10.86 -1.27
N LEU A 79 24.17 -10.12 -1.95
CA LEU A 79 25.57 -10.50 -2.09
C LEU A 79 26.27 -10.51 -0.73
N TYR A 80 26.07 -9.48 0.08
CA TYR A 80 26.65 -9.39 1.43
C TYR A 80 26.20 -10.55 2.33
N ILE A 81 24.91 -10.89 2.31
CA ILE A 81 24.37 -12.05 3.05
C ILE A 81 25.05 -13.34 2.60
N LYS A 82 25.21 -13.53 1.29
CA LYS A 82 25.86 -14.73 0.71
C LYS A 82 27.34 -14.81 1.06
N GLU A 83 28.11 -13.74 0.87
CA GLU A 83 29.56 -13.71 1.11
C GLU A 83 29.92 -13.89 2.58
N ARG A 84 29.07 -13.38 3.48
CA ARG A 84 29.27 -13.46 4.93
C ARG A 84 28.58 -14.66 5.57
N ASN A 85 27.89 -15.48 4.78
CA ASN A 85 27.12 -16.63 5.25
C ASN A 85 26.17 -16.27 6.42
N LEU A 86 25.42 -15.17 6.26
CA LEU A 86 24.51 -14.69 7.30
C LEU A 86 23.21 -15.49 7.27
N GLU A 87 22.67 -15.77 8.46
CA GLU A 87 21.34 -16.37 8.59
C GLU A 87 20.25 -15.36 8.22
N PHE A 88 19.27 -15.83 7.45
CA PHE A 88 18.06 -15.08 7.13
C PHE A 88 16.83 -16.01 7.12
N PRO A 89 15.61 -15.47 7.29
CA PRO A 89 14.40 -16.28 7.30
C PRO A 89 14.19 -17.08 5.99
N GLU A 90 14.06 -18.40 6.12
CA GLU A 90 13.84 -19.34 5.00
C GLU A 90 12.62 -19.01 4.14
N ILE A 91 11.59 -18.40 4.74
CA ILE A 91 10.39 -17.96 4.03
C ILE A 91 10.69 -17.01 2.86
N TYR A 92 11.79 -16.24 2.90
CA TYR A 92 12.18 -15.41 1.77
C TYR A 92 12.59 -16.24 0.55
N MET A 93 13.22 -17.41 0.76
CA MET A 93 13.54 -18.36 -0.32
C MET A 93 12.25 -18.95 -0.89
N ARG A 94 11.35 -19.42 -0.03
CA ARG A 94 10.06 -19.98 -0.48
C ARG A 94 9.21 -18.99 -1.26
N LEU A 95 9.18 -17.72 -0.83
CA LEU A 95 8.51 -16.64 -1.57
C LEU A 95 9.14 -16.44 -2.95
N TYR A 96 10.47 -16.48 -3.03
CA TYR A 96 11.18 -16.35 -4.30
C TYR A 96 10.90 -17.54 -5.24
N GLU A 97 10.90 -18.76 -4.72
CA GLU A 97 10.55 -19.99 -5.45
C GLU A 97 9.10 -19.97 -5.95
N ALA A 98 8.17 -19.38 -5.18
CA ALA A 98 6.78 -19.16 -5.60
C ALA A 98 6.63 -18.07 -6.68
N GLY A 99 7.73 -17.40 -7.08
CA GLY A 99 7.74 -16.40 -8.15
C GLY A 99 7.54 -14.96 -7.67
N VAL A 100 7.69 -14.68 -6.38
CA VAL A 100 7.70 -13.29 -5.88
C VAL A 100 8.98 -12.60 -6.33
N HIS A 101 8.83 -11.40 -6.88
CA HIS A 101 9.97 -10.62 -7.33
C HIS A 101 10.88 -10.22 -6.15
N LYS A 102 12.20 -10.15 -6.37
CA LYS A 102 13.21 -9.95 -5.30
C LYS A 102 12.95 -8.71 -4.43
N ASN A 103 12.49 -7.62 -5.04
CA ASN A 103 12.17 -6.37 -4.35
C ASN A 103 10.83 -6.39 -3.57
N ALA A 104 10.06 -7.48 -3.71
CA ALA A 104 8.75 -7.67 -3.09
C ALA A 104 8.72 -8.84 -2.10
N LEU A 105 9.89 -9.39 -1.75
CA LEU A 105 10.07 -10.43 -0.74
C LEU A 105 9.83 -9.86 0.66
N ARG A 106 8.55 -9.65 1.00
CA ARG A 106 8.10 -9.12 2.29
C ARG A 106 6.96 -9.97 2.82
N LEU A 107 7.11 -10.45 4.05
CA LEU A 107 5.96 -10.84 4.86
C LEU A 107 5.36 -9.58 5.47
N CYS A 108 4.16 -9.21 5.02
CA CYS A 108 3.38 -8.16 5.65
C CYS A 108 2.61 -8.73 6.85
N ALA A 109 2.16 -7.85 7.76
CA ALA A 109 1.15 -8.22 8.74
C ALA A 109 -0.06 -8.78 7.99
N PHE A 110 -0.48 -10.02 8.32
CA PHE A 110 -1.49 -10.78 7.56
C PHE A 110 -2.89 -10.12 7.49
N PHE A 111 -3.16 -9.13 8.34
CA PHE A 111 -4.44 -8.43 8.44
C PHE A 111 -4.28 -6.90 8.52
N GLY A 112 -3.44 -6.31 7.68
CA GLY A 112 -3.30 -4.86 7.49
C GLY A 112 -3.56 -4.42 6.04
N ASP A 113 -3.46 -3.12 5.76
CA ASP A 113 -3.86 -2.52 4.47
C ASP A 113 -3.20 -3.12 3.21
N THR A 114 -2.04 -3.76 3.33
CA THR A 114 -1.32 -4.41 2.20
C THR A 114 -1.26 -5.93 2.33
N SER A 115 -2.10 -6.54 3.18
CA SER A 115 -1.88 -7.90 3.65
C SER A 115 -2.26 -9.00 2.68
N THR A 116 -3.19 -8.72 1.77
CA THR A 116 -3.76 -9.73 0.88
C THR A 116 -2.72 -10.37 -0.04
N GLN A 117 -1.68 -9.63 -0.44
CA GLN A 117 -0.59 -10.21 -1.22
C GLN A 117 0.21 -11.23 -0.43
N GLY A 118 0.63 -10.87 0.79
CA GLY A 118 1.44 -11.75 1.62
C GLY A 118 0.64 -12.98 2.06
N LEU A 119 -0.64 -12.80 2.35
CA LEU A 119 -1.51 -13.88 2.80
C LEU A 119 -1.70 -14.96 1.72
N ARG A 120 -1.86 -14.55 0.45
CA ARG A 120 -1.89 -15.48 -0.69
C ARG A 120 -0.62 -16.34 -0.73
N TRP A 121 0.54 -15.70 -0.66
CA TRP A 121 1.79 -16.44 -0.79
C TRP A 121 2.05 -17.36 0.39
N VAL A 122 1.60 -17.01 1.60
CA VAL A 122 1.69 -17.93 2.75
C VAL A 122 0.87 -19.20 2.52
N ALA A 123 -0.34 -19.09 1.96
CA ALA A 123 -1.12 -20.28 1.62
C ALA A 123 -0.41 -21.19 0.60
N GLU A 124 0.40 -20.61 -0.29
CA GLU A 124 1.16 -21.35 -1.30
C GLU A 124 2.52 -21.89 -0.78
N THR A 125 3.13 -21.24 0.22
CA THR A 125 4.52 -21.50 0.64
C THR A 125 4.67 -22.15 2.02
N ASP A 126 3.68 -22.01 2.91
CA ASP A 126 3.76 -22.49 4.28
C ASP A 126 2.38 -22.93 4.80
N ASN A 127 2.09 -24.23 4.64
CA ASN A 127 0.82 -24.82 5.05
C ASN A 127 0.63 -24.79 6.58
N ASP A 128 1.69 -25.04 7.36
CA ASP A 128 1.61 -25.03 8.84
C ASP A 128 1.24 -23.64 9.36
N LEU A 129 1.84 -22.60 8.76
CA LEU A 129 1.50 -21.22 9.07
C LEU A 129 0.08 -20.87 8.62
N TRP A 130 -0.32 -21.33 7.43
CA TRP A 130 -1.67 -21.12 6.91
C TRP A 130 -2.75 -21.73 7.80
N GLU A 131 -2.59 -22.98 8.27
CA GLU A 131 -3.53 -23.62 9.19
C GLU A 131 -3.69 -22.83 10.48
N ARG A 132 -2.58 -22.31 11.03
CA ARG A 132 -2.60 -21.49 12.24
C ARG A 132 -3.32 -20.16 12.02
N ILE A 133 -3.20 -19.58 10.83
CA ILE A 133 -3.94 -18.36 10.46
C ILE A 133 -5.43 -18.70 10.35
N GLN A 134 -5.81 -19.77 9.65
CA GLN A 134 -7.20 -20.17 9.46
C GLN A 134 -7.89 -20.53 10.78
N ARG A 135 -7.18 -21.14 11.73
CA ARG A 135 -7.71 -21.41 13.08
C ARG A 135 -8.01 -20.13 13.87
N ARG A 136 -7.27 -19.04 13.61
CA ARG A 136 -7.50 -17.74 14.28
C ARG A 136 -8.57 -16.93 13.56
N GLU A 137 -8.54 -16.95 12.23
CA GLU A 137 -9.44 -16.20 11.35
C GLU A 137 -10.01 -17.17 10.31
N PRO A 138 -11.16 -17.82 10.59
CA PRO A 138 -11.75 -18.81 9.70
C PRO A 138 -12.02 -18.29 8.29
N ASN A 139 -12.24 -16.98 8.14
CA ASN A 139 -12.54 -16.31 6.87
C ASN A 139 -11.29 -15.90 6.06
N ALA A 140 -10.07 -16.21 6.53
CA ALA A 140 -8.83 -15.84 5.83
C ALA A 140 -8.76 -16.42 4.39
N TYR A 141 -9.41 -17.57 4.14
CA TYR A 141 -9.47 -18.20 2.81
C TYR A 141 -10.15 -17.33 1.75
N LEU A 142 -11.03 -16.39 2.14
CA LEU A 142 -11.69 -15.49 1.19
C LEU A 142 -10.67 -14.68 0.40
N VAL A 143 -9.49 -14.42 0.95
CA VAL A 143 -8.41 -13.77 0.20
C VAL A 143 -7.98 -14.63 -0.98
N LEU A 144 -7.89 -15.95 -0.86
CA LEU A 144 -7.52 -16.81 -1.99
C LEU A 144 -8.55 -16.76 -3.13
N LEU A 145 -9.82 -16.57 -2.79
CA LEU A 145 -10.92 -16.46 -3.76
C LEU A 145 -11.00 -15.08 -4.39
N TYR A 146 -10.86 -14.02 -3.59
CA TYR A 146 -11.19 -12.66 -4.00
C TYR A 146 -10.00 -11.73 -4.13
N TRP A 147 -8.76 -12.14 -3.85
CA TRP A 147 -7.60 -11.22 -3.83
C TRP A 147 -7.40 -10.45 -5.14
N ASP A 148 -7.74 -11.05 -6.28
CA ASP A 148 -7.65 -10.45 -7.61
C ASP A 148 -9.02 -9.94 -8.12
N SER A 149 -9.91 -9.59 -7.19
CA SER A 149 -11.19 -8.98 -7.50
C SER A 149 -11.17 -7.47 -7.31
N GLU A 150 -12.23 -6.82 -7.78
CA GLU A 150 -12.50 -5.40 -7.60
C GLU A 150 -12.44 -4.96 -6.13
N MET A 151 -12.79 -5.87 -5.20
CA MET A 151 -12.77 -5.64 -3.75
C MET A 151 -11.41 -5.17 -3.23
N PHE A 152 -10.31 -5.66 -3.80
CA PHE A 152 -8.95 -5.28 -3.38
C PHE A 152 -8.28 -4.28 -4.34
N ARG A 153 -9.06 -3.65 -5.23
CA ARG A 153 -8.58 -2.67 -6.22
C ARG A 153 -7.43 -3.21 -7.08
N ARG A 154 -7.40 -4.52 -7.33
CA ARG A 154 -6.37 -5.19 -8.16
C ARG A 154 -6.89 -5.42 -9.56
N SER A 155 -6.02 -5.23 -10.54
CA SER A 155 -6.32 -5.48 -11.95
C SER A 155 -5.10 -6.11 -12.58
N THR A 156 -4.84 -7.38 -12.22
CA THR A 156 -3.76 -8.13 -12.86
C THR A 156 -4.07 -8.36 -14.34
N ARG A 157 -3.04 -8.71 -15.12
CA ARG A 157 -3.20 -9.05 -16.54
C ARG A 157 -4.23 -10.17 -16.72
N LYS A 158 -4.12 -11.23 -15.91
CA LYS A 158 -5.03 -12.38 -15.95
C LYS A 158 -6.48 -11.98 -15.67
N ARG A 159 -6.72 -11.07 -14.73
CA ARG A 159 -8.07 -10.52 -14.48
C ARG A 159 -8.61 -9.78 -15.70
N ARG A 160 -7.79 -8.90 -16.30
CA ARG A 160 -8.21 -8.13 -17.49
C ARG A 160 -8.54 -9.03 -18.68
N GLU A 161 -7.79 -10.12 -18.85
CA GLU A 161 -8.07 -11.15 -19.87
C GLU A 161 -9.40 -11.86 -19.59
N LEU A 162 -9.66 -12.26 -18.34
CA LEU A 162 -10.89 -12.94 -17.95
C LEU A 162 -12.14 -12.04 -18.00
N GLU A 163 -11.98 -10.75 -17.71
CA GLU A 163 -13.06 -9.76 -17.73
C GLU A 163 -13.23 -9.09 -19.11
N ALA A 164 -12.43 -9.46 -20.11
CA ALA A 164 -12.46 -8.83 -21.44
C ALA A 164 -13.83 -9.00 -22.13
N ASP A 165 -14.48 -10.15 -21.93
CA ASP A 165 -15.78 -10.48 -22.53
C ASP A 165 -16.97 -10.08 -21.64
N THR A 166 -16.73 -9.43 -20.49
CA THR A 166 -17.80 -9.02 -19.58
C THR A 166 -18.36 -7.65 -19.98
N GLU A 167 -19.67 -7.45 -19.81
CA GLU A 167 -20.31 -6.15 -20.07
C GLU A 167 -19.60 -5.00 -19.33
N GLN A 168 -19.24 -3.97 -20.08
CA GLN A 168 -18.53 -2.82 -19.54
C GLN A 168 -19.48 -1.98 -18.68
N LYS A 169 -19.25 -2.01 -17.36
CA LYS A 169 -20.01 -1.21 -16.38
C LYS A 169 -19.92 0.27 -16.71
N ASP A 170 -21.05 0.98 -16.71
CA ASP A 170 -21.07 2.44 -16.79
C ASP A 170 -20.75 3.06 -15.42
N TYR A 171 -19.47 3.30 -15.17
CA TYR A 171 -19.00 3.88 -13.92
C TYR A 171 -19.47 5.31 -13.71
N LYS A 172 -19.78 6.05 -14.79
CA LYS A 172 -20.35 7.40 -14.68
C LYS A 172 -21.75 7.35 -14.07
N ALA A 173 -22.59 6.41 -14.54
CA ALA A 173 -23.92 6.19 -13.97
C ALA A 173 -23.83 5.72 -12.52
N LEU A 174 -22.93 4.79 -12.20
CA LEU A 174 -22.71 4.31 -10.83
C LEU A 174 -22.23 5.42 -9.88
N CYS A 175 -21.31 6.29 -10.33
CA CYS A 175 -20.89 7.46 -9.54
C CYS A 175 -22.05 8.42 -9.31
N LYS A 176 -22.88 8.65 -10.32
CA LYS A 176 -24.06 9.53 -10.21
C LYS A 176 -25.07 8.96 -9.21
N ASP A 177 -25.31 7.65 -9.27
CA ASP A 177 -26.20 6.96 -8.36
C ASP A 177 -25.73 7.08 -6.91
N LEU A 178 -24.46 6.74 -6.67
CA LEU A 178 -23.83 6.77 -5.34
C LEU A 178 -23.76 8.18 -4.76
N LEU A 179 -23.40 9.20 -5.55
CA LEU A 179 -23.18 10.55 -5.03
C LEU A 179 -24.45 11.39 -4.86
N PHE A 180 -25.48 11.14 -5.69
CA PHE A 180 -26.62 12.06 -5.82
C PHE A 180 -28.00 11.40 -5.76
N LEU A 181 -28.20 10.21 -6.32
CA LEU A 181 -29.55 9.63 -6.47
C LEU A 181 -29.94 8.77 -5.27
N HIS A 182 -29.08 7.80 -4.94
CA HIS A 182 -29.35 6.79 -3.93
C HIS A 182 -28.14 6.52 -3.02
N PRO A 183 -27.59 7.54 -2.35
CA PRO A 183 -26.44 7.37 -1.45
C PRO A 183 -26.70 6.36 -0.32
N GLU A 184 -27.97 6.21 0.10
CA GLU A 184 -28.41 5.29 1.15
C GLU A 184 -28.24 3.80 0.80
N ARG A 185 -28.13 3.46 -0.49
CA ARG A 185 -27.91 2.07 -0.94
C ARG A 185 -26.47 1.60 -0.72
N TYR A 186 -25.54 2.54 -0.50
CA TYR A 186 -24.11 2.25 -0.44
C TYR A 186 -23.57 2.41 0.98
N THR A 187 -22.81 1.41 1.42
CA THR A 187 -22.09 1.48 2.71
C THR A 187 -20.74 2.18 2.50
N ILE A 188 -20.71 3.49 2.71
CA ILE A 188 -19.49 4.30 2.61
C ILE A 188 -18.82 4.43 3.97
N ALA A 189 -17.50 4.23 4.03
CA ALA A 189 -16.73 4.41 5.26
C ALA A 189 -16.87 5.84 5.81
N LYS A 190 -16.99 5.96 7.15
CA LYS A 190 -17.25 7.25 7.85
C LYS A 190 -16.27 8.37 7.47
N ASP A 191 -14.99 8.04 7.35
CA ASP A 191 -13.95 9.02 7.00
C ASP A 191 -14.15 9.57 5.58
N THR A 192 -14.47 8.69 4.63
CA THR A 192 -14.76 9.09 3.24
C THR A 192 -16.04 9.89 3.15
N LEU A 193 -17.06 9.51 3.93
CA LEU A 193 -18.33 10.21 4.01
C LEU A 193 -18.15 11.65 4.54
N SER A 194 -17.21 11.87 5.49
CA SER A 194 -16.89 13.21 5.99
C SER A 194 -16.36 14.17 4.92
N HIS A 195 -15.89 13.64 3.79
CA HIS A 195 -15.36 14.40 2.67
C HIS A 195 -16.22 14.27 1.40
N ILE A 196 -17.47 13.79 1.51
CA ILE A 196 -18.32 13.49 0.36
C ILE A 196 -18.55 14.71 -0.56
N ASP A 197 -18.62 15.92 0.01
CA ASP A 197 -18.84 17.14 -0.77
C ASP A 197 -17.65 17.48 -1.68
N HIS A 198 -16.43 17.10 -1.29
CA HIS A 198 -15.27 17.23 -2.17
C HIS A 198 -15.35 16.28 -3.37
N TRP A 199 -15.89 15.07 -3.15
CA TRP A 199 -16.13 14.10 -4.23
C TRP A 199 -17.24 14.56 -5.17
N ARG A 200 -18.34 15.10 -4.64
CA ARG A 200 -19.41 15.74 -5.42
C ARG A 200 -18.86 16.91 -6.24
N GLY A 201 -18.05 17.77 -5.61
CA GLY A 201 -17.39 18.89 -6.28
C GLY A 201 -16.47 18.45 -7.41
N LEU A 202 -15.68 17.39 -7.22
CA LEU A 202 -14.87 16.79 -8.27
C LEU A 202 -15.76 16.30 -9.42
N PHE A 203 -16.75 15.46 -9.16
CA PHE A 203 -17.65 14.91 -10.18
C PHE A 203 -18.30 16.00 -11.03
N ILE A 204 -18.83 17.05 -10.41
CA ILE A 204 -19.50 18.15 -11.12
C ILE A 204 -18.49 18.91 -11.99
N LYS A 205 -17.34 19.32 -11.44
CA LYS A 205 -16.35 20.08 -12.20
C LYS A 205 -15.73 19.27 -13.34
N THR A 206 -15.68 17.95 -13.21
CA THR A 206 -15.07 17.08 -14.22
C THR A 206 -16.08 16.38 -15.14
N TYR A 207 -17.39 16.64 -15.01
CA TYR A 207 -18.45 15.86 -15.67
C TYR A 207 -18.31 15.73 -17.20
N GLY A 208 -17.80 16.78 -17.85
CA GLY A 208 -17.60 16.84 -19.30
C GLY A 208 -16.19 16.45 -19.79
N ILE A 209 -15.22 16.35 -18.89
CA ILE A 209 -13.80 16.08 -19.23
C ILE A 209 -13.32 14.70 -18.76
N ALA A 210 -13.98 14.11 -17.76
CA ALA A 210 -13.62 12.82 -17.22
C ALA A 210 -14.09 11.66 -18.13
N GLU A 211 -13.27 10.62 -18.22
CA GLU A 211 -13.51 9.39 -18.97
C GLU A 211 -13.97 8.27 -18.04
N GLN A 212 -14.46 7.16 -18.59
CA GLN A 212 -14.91 6.00 -17.81
C GLN A 212 -13.85 5.46 -16.84
N LYS A 213 -12.57 5.50 -17.22
CA LYS A 213 -11.45 5.12 -16.33
C LYS A 213 -11.32 6.01 -15.09
N HIS A 214 -11.65 7.30 -15.22
CA HIS A 214 -11.63 8.27 -14.12
C HIS A 214 -12.83 8.03 -13.20
N TYR A 215 -14.02 7.81 -13.76
CA TYR A 215 -15.21 7.46 -13.00
C TYR A 215 -15.06 6.11 -12.29
N LYS A 216 -14.40 5.13 -12.90
CA LYS A 216 -14.06 3.86 -12.23
C LYS A 216 -13.25 4.10 -10.96
N THR A 217 -12.15 4.83 -11.10
CA THR A 217 -11.27 5.15 -9.96
C THR A 217 -12.00 5.96 -8.89
N MET A 218 -12.90 6.86 -9.30
CA MET A 218 -13.76 7.62 -8.39
C MET A 218 -14.72 6.72 -7.61
N TYR A 219 -15.44 5.83 -8.30
CA TYR A 219 -16.37 4.88 -7.72
C TYR A 219 -15.66 3.94 -6.72
N GLU A 220 -14.53 3.36 -7.12
CA GLU A 220 -13.72 2.50 -6.23
C GLU A 220 -13.16 3.27 -5.03
N GLY A 221 -12.80 4.55 -5.21
CA GLY A 221 -12.36 5.46 -4.15
C GLY A 221 -13.46 5.69 -3.10
N LEU A 222 -14.69 5.91 -3.56
CA LEU A 222 -15.86 6.13 -2.72
C LEU A 222 -16.30 4.87 -1.98
N LEU A 223 -16.39 3.73 -2.69
CA LEU A 223 -16.91 2.48 -2.14
C LEU A 223 -15.95 1.84 -1.12
N TYR A 224 -14.67 1.71 -1.48
CA TYR A 224 -13.68 1.08 -0.59
C TYR A 224 -12.95 2.07 0.33
N GLY A 225 -13.27 3.36 0.19
CA GLY A 225 -12.82 4.44 1.06
C GLY A 225 -11.48 5.10 0.70
N ASP A 226 -11.37 6.38 1.03
CA ASP A 226 -10.18 7.23 0.83
C ASP A 226 -9.97 8.17 2.04
N PRO A 227 -9.61 7.61 3.21
CA PRO A 227 -9.52 8.38 4.46
C PRO A 227 -8.47 9.49 4.42
N LYS A 228 -7.47 9.41 3.52
CA LYS A 228 -6.41 10.42 3.36
C LYS A 228 -6.58 11.29 2.12
N MET A 229 -7.74 11.24 1.46
CA MET A 229 -8.05 11.98 0.23
C MET A 229 -6.95 11.85 -0.84
N ARG A 230 -6.28 10.69 -0.91
CA ARG A 230 -5.17 10.47 -1.83
C ARG A 230 -5.70 10.20 -3.23
N ILE A 231 -6.73 9.37 -3.33
CA ILE A 231 -7.37 9.04 -4.61
C ILE A 231 -8.03 10.29 -5.16
N LEU A 232 -8.76 11.03 -4.31
CA LEU A 232 -9.36 12.31 -4.69
C LEU A 232 -8.33 13.28 -5.29
N ARG A 233 -7.17 13.46 -4.63
CA ARG A 233 -6.10 14.34 -5.12
C ARG A 233 -5.45 13.85 -6.42
N ILE A 234 -5.25 12.54 -6.55
CA ILE A 234 -4.72 11.95 -7.79
C ILE A 234 -5.70 12.21 -8.93
N LEU A 235 -7.00 11.99 -8.72
CA LEU A 235 -8.04 12.19 -9.72
C LEU A 235 -8.09 13.62 -10.24
N TRP A 236 -8.00 14.63 -9.36
CA TRP A 236 -7.88 16.02 -9.79
C TRP A 236 -6.75 16.16 -10.81
N THR A 237 -5.53 15.77 -10.45
CA THR A 237 -4.38 15.94 -11.33
C THR A 237 -4.49 15.11 -12.62
N THR A 238 -4.89 13.84 -12.53
CA THR A 238 -4.96 12.93 -13.68
C THR A 238 -6.01 13.36 -14.68
N ILE A 239 -7.21 13.74 -14.24
CA ILE A 239 -8.29 14.15 -15.16
C ILE A 239 -7.89 15.37 -15.99
N TYR A 240 -7.32 16.40 -15.35
CA TYR A 240 -6.90 17.60 -16.06
C TYR A 240 -5.69 17.35 -16.97
N ASN A 241 -4.74 16.51 -16.54
CA ASN A 241 -3.59 16.16 -17.37
C ASN A 241 -4.02 15.41 -18.64
N ASP A 242 -4.90 14.42 -18.50
CA ASP A 242 -5.41 13.62 -19.63
C ASP A 242 -6.24 14.50 -20.58
N HIS A 243 -7.08 15.38 -20.05
CA HIS A 243 -7.82 16.34 -20.86
C HIS A 243 -6.90 17.30 -21.63
N ASN A 244 -5.88 17.84 -20.96
CA ASN A 244 -4.89 18.72 -21.60
C ASN A 244 -4.06 17.98 -22.66
N ALA A 245 -3.73 16.72 -22.44
CA ALA A 245 -3.02 15.90 -23.42
C ALA A 245 -3.87 15.71 -24.68
N ARG A 246 -5.15 15.39 -24.52
CA ARG A 246 -6.09 15.26 -25.64
C ARG A 246 -6.25 16.56 -26.44
N ILE A 247 -6.39 17.70 -25.77
CA ILE A 247 -6.45 19.00 -26.46
C ILE A 247 -5.19 19.24 -27.30
N LYS A 248 -4.00 18.90 -26.77
CA LYS A 248 -2.74 19.04 -27.52
C LYS A 248 -2.69 18.10 -28.72
N GLU A 249 -3.18 16.87 -28.59
CA GLU A 249 -3.27 15.92 -29.70
C GLU A 249 -4.21 16.45 -30.79
N GLU A 250 -5.41 16.92 -30.42
CA GLU A 250 -6.39 17.51 -31.34
C GLU A 250 -5.83 18.75 -32.07
N GLN A 251 -5.07 19.61 -31.38
CA GLN A 251 -4.40 20.78 -31.98
C GLN A 251 -3.26 20.41 -32.94
N ASN A 252 -2.57 19.30 -32.70
CA ASN A 252 -1.50 18.82 -33.57
C ASN A 252 -2.05 18.11 -34.81
N HIS A 253 -3.17 17.40 -34.69
CA HIS A 253 -3.83 16.73 -35.81
C HIS A 253 -4.58 17.70 -36.75
N GLY A 254 -5.00 18.87 -36.27
CA GLY A 254 -5.62 19.92 -37.10
C GLY A 254 -4.64 20.81 -37.89
N LYS A 255 -3.34 20.49 -37.89
CA LYS A 255 -2.28 21.23 -38.63
C LYS A 255 -1.78 20.52 -39.89
N HIS A 256 -2.45 19.45 -40.31
CA HIS A 256 -2.25 18.78 -41.61
C HIS A 256 -3.51 18.94 -42.46
#